data_AF-A0A1M7AVF5-F1
#
_entry.id   AF-A0A1M7AVF5-F1
#
_cell.length_a   1.000
_cell.length_b   1.000
_cell.length_c   1.000
_cell.angle_alpha   90.00
_cell.angle_beta   90.00
_cell.angle_gamma   90.00
#
_symmetry.space_group_name_H-M   'P 1'
#
loop_
_entity.id
_entity.type
_entity.pdbx_description
1 polymer ?
#
loop_
_entity_poly.entity_id
_entity_poly.type
_entity_poly.pdbx_seq_one_letter_code
_entity_poly.pdbx_strand_id
1 'polypeptide(L)'
;MPSLPPHGRARGDIVRAVRVVRRRGQRDLATASRIDASYLSRVEAGSRRLSPAYTDLVARALDVDPAVLCGQVPVIRTLRTALNLSADKLAHDIGVSRDRLDQLERGLAEPTALETRRLARRLGVEASVFHMTQLAEQAS
;
A
#
# COMPACT_ATOMS: atom_id res chain seq x y z
N MET A 1 3.91 -27.14 -8.32
CA MET A 1 3.60 -26.19 -7.22
C MET A 1 3.92 -24.80 -7.73
N PRO A 2 2.98 -23.84 -7.67
CA PRO A 2 2.93 -22.71 -8.59
C PRO A 2 4.16 -21.81 -8.40
N SER A 3 4.93 -21.66 -9.47
CA SER A 3 5.93 -20.61 -9.61
C SER A 3 5.20 -19.27 -9.65
N LEU A 4 5.25 -18.49 -8.56
CA LEU A 4 4.91 -17.07 -8.62
C LEU A 4 6.07 -16.34 -9.31
N PRO A 5 5.88 -15.78 -10.52
CA PRO A 5 6.88 -14.93 -11.16
C PRO A 5 6.95 -13.57 -10.44
N PRO A 6 8.02 -12.79 -10.67
CA PRO A 6 8.47 -11.76 -9.75
C PRO A 6 7.43 -10.66 -9.62
N HIS A 7 6.87 -10.54 -8.42
CA HIS A 7 6.12 -9.35 -8.04
C HIS A 7 6.95 -8.11 -8.41
N GLY A 8 6.26 -7.08 -8.92
CA GLY A 8 6.88 -5.79 -9.22
C GLY A 8 7.66 -5.26 -8.01
N ARG A 9 8.49 -4.25 -8.21
CA ARG A 9 9.28 -3.70 -7.07
C ARG A 9 8.32 -3.07 -6.06
N ALA A 10 8.34 -3.53 -4.81
CA ALA A 10 7.48 -2.99 -3.76
C ALA A 10 7.79 -1.52 -3.51
N ARG A 11 6.73 -0.75 -3.26
CA ARG A 11 6.81 0.68 -2.96
C ARG A 11 6.87 0.90 -1.45
N GLY A 12 7.90 1.60 -0.99
CA GLY A 12 8.16 1.80 0.44
C GLY A 12 7.11 2.63 1.17
N ASP A 13 6.52 3.60 0.50
CA ASP A 13 5.38 4.39 0.99
C ASP A 13 4.16 3.51 1.27
N ILE A 14 3.84 2.56 0.39
CA ILE A 14 2.77 1.58 0.58
C ILE A 14 3.06 0.67 1.77
N VAL A 15 4.28 0.13 1.87
CA VAL A 15 4.71 -0.72 2.99
C VAL A 15 4.52 0.03 4.32
N ARG A 16 4.98 1.29 4.38
CA ARG A 16 4.80 2.14 5.56
C ARG A 16 3.33 2.37 5.89
N ALA A 17 2.51 2.68 4.89
CA ALA A 17 1.08 2.95 5.05
C ALA A 17 0.34 1.74 5.64
N VAL A 18 0.53 0.56 5.05
CA VAL A 18 -0.07 -0.69 5.53
C VAL A 18 0.41 -1.01 6.95
N ARG A 19 1.70 -0.84 7.23
CA ARG A 19 2.26 -1.08 8.57
C ARG A 19 1.64 -0.17 9.63
N VAL A 20 1.54 1.14 9.36
CA VAL A 20 0.98 2.12 10.31
C VAL A 20 -0.50 1.84 10.57
N VAL A 21 -1.26 1.54 9.52
CA VAL A 21 -2.68 1.21 9.66
C VAL A 21 -2.89 -0.08 10.46
N ARG A 22 -2.02 -1.09 10.27
CA ARG A 22 -2.01 -2.34 11.06
C ARG A 22 -1.41 -2.15 12.48
N ARG A 23 -1.09 -0.91 12.89
CA ARG A 23 -0.50 -0.54 14.19
C ARG A 23 0.77 -1.34 14.54
N ARG A 24 1.60 -1.64 13.54
CA ARG A 24 2.88 -2.34 13.76
C ARG A 24 4.06 -1.38 13.83
N GLY A 25 4.98 -1.63 14.75
CA GLY A 25 6.27 -0.94 14.78
C GLY A 25 7.16 -1.37 13.61
N GLN A 26 8.11 -0.50 13.23
CA GLN A 26 9.11 -0.84 12.21
C GLN A 26 9.96 -2.05 12.62
N ARG A 27 10.38 -2.10 13.89
CA ARG A 27 11.15 -3.22 14.45
C ARG A 27 10.34 -4.52 14.45
N ASP A 28 9.06 -4.46 14.82
CA ASP A 28 8.20 -5.63 14.86
C ASP A 28 8.01 -6.23 13.46
N LEU A 29 7.79 -5.38 12.45
CA LEU A 29 7.69 -5.82 11.06
C LEU A 29 9.03 -6.38 10.56
N ALA A 30 10.14 -5.74 10.91
CA ALA A 30 11.48 -6.19 10.55
C ALA A 30 11.76 -7.60 11.11
N THR A 31 11.48 -7.82 12.39
CA THR A 31 11.59 -9.13 13.05
C THR A 31 10.66 -10.16 12.42
N ALA A 32 9.39 -9.83 12.20
CA ALA A 32 8.41 -10.74 11.61
C ALA A 32 8.77 -11.13 10.16
N SER A 33 9.39 -10.22 9.40
CA SER A 33 9.80 -10.45 8.02
C SER A 33 11.24 -10.95 7.88
N ARG A 34 11.96 -11.14 9.00
CA ARG A 34 13.39 -11.50 9.06
C ARG A 34 14.29 -10.58 8.23
N ILE A 35 14.00 -9.28 8.24
CA ILE A 35 14.80 -8.25 7.59
C ILE A 35 15.36 -7.27 8.62
N ASP A 36 16.49 -6.64 8.31
CA ASP A 36 17.04 -5.58 9.15
C ASP A 36 16.12 -4.36 9.23
N ALA A 37 15.89 -3.86 10.44
CA ALA A 37 15.11 -2.63 10.66
C ALA A 37 15.70 -1.42 9.91
N SER A 38 17.03 -1.31 9.85
CA SER A 38 17.73 -0.27 9.09
C SER A 38 17.58 -0.44 7.56
N TYR A 39 17.39 -1.67 7.07
CA TYR A 39 17.06 -1.90 5.68
C TYR A 39 15.60 -1.53 5.39
N LEU A 40 14.66 -1.97 6.23
CA LEU A 40 13.25 -1.62 6.13
C LEU A 40 13.02 -0.10 6.18
N SER A 41 13.74 0.63 7.05
CA SER A 41 13.63 2.09 7.11
C SER A 41 14.07 2.78 5.83
N ARG A 42 15.15 2.30 5.20
CA ARG A 42 15.61 2.85 3.91
C ARG A 42 14.65 2.51 2.78
N VAL A 43 14.00 1.34 2.85
CA VAL A 43 12.94 0.97 1.92
C VAL A 43 11.77 1.93 2.04
N GLU A 44 11.26 2.14 3.24
CA GLU A 44 10.11 3.02 3.50
C GLU A 44 10.39 4.49 3.19
N ALA A 45 11.64 4.93 3.35
CA ALA A 45 12.09 6.26 2.94
C ALA A 45 12.30 6.40 1.41
N GLY A 46 12.15 5.30 0.64
CA GLY A 46 12.38 5.28 -0.79
C GLY A 46 13.85 5.27 -1.21
N SER A 47 14.80 5.32 -0.27
CA SER A 47 16.24 5.27 -0.53
C SER A 47 16.75 3.89 -0.94
N ARG A 48 15.99 2.83 -0.65
CA ARG A 48 16.26 1.46 -1.13
C ARG A 48 14.98 0.80 -1.62
N ARG A 49 15.14 -0.24 -2.42
CA ARG A 49 14.03 -1.06 -2.92
C ARG A 49 14.13 -2.48 -2.38
N LEU A 50 12.98 -3.10 -2.10
CA LEU A 50 12.89 -4.51 -1.73
C LEU A 50 13.18 -5.39 -2.94
N SER A 51 13.88 -6.50 -2.70
CA SER A 51 13.94 -7.59 -3.67
C SER A 51 12.59 -8.33 -3.69
N PRO A 52 12.24 -9.03 -4.79
CA PRO A 52 11.00 -9.80 -4.86
C PRO A 52 10.82 -10.78 -3.69
N ALA A 53 11.90 -11.47 -3.29
CA ALA A 53 11.88 -12.39 -2.15
C ALA A 53 11.56 -11.69 -0.81
N TYR A 54 12.09 -10.48 -0.58
CA TYR A 54 11.76 -9.72 0.62
C TYR A 54 10.37 -9.10 0.56
N THR A 55 9.86 -8.76 -0.64
CA THR A 55 8.47 -8.31 -0.81
C THR A 55 7.51 -9.38 -0.30
N ASP A 56 7.72 -10.65 -0.65
CA ASP A 56 6.85 -11.75 -0.20
C ASP A 56 6.88 -11.93 1.31
N LEU A 57 8.06 -11.83 1.92
CA LEU A 57 8.21 -11.93 3.37
C LEU A 57 7.48 -10.78 4.09
N VAL A 58 7.64 -9.55 3.61
CA VAL A 58 6.95 -8.38 4.16
C VAL A 58 5.44 -8.46 3.93
N ALA A 59 4.99 -8.89 2.75
CA ALA A 59 3.58 -9.08 2.43
C ALA A 59 2.92 -10.09 3.37
N ARG A 60 3.57 -11.25 3.59
CA ARG A 60 3.12 -12.26 4.56
C ARG A 60 3.10 -11.74 5.99
N ALA A 61 4.14 -11.01 6.41
CA ALA A 61 4.20 -10.44 7.76
C ALA A 61 3.14 -9.36 8.00
N LEU A 62 2.77 -8.62 6.95
CA LEU A 62 1.69 -7.65 6.95
C LEU A 62 0.32 -8.28 6.65
N ASP A 63 0.25 -9.56 6.29
CA ASP A 63 -0.96 -10.27 5.89
C ASP A 63 -1.73 -9.52 4.79
N VAL A 64 -1.01 -9.22 3.70
CA VAL A 64 -1.52 -8.58 2.49
C VAL A 64 -0.98 -9.28 1.26
N ASP A 65 -1.67 -9.10 0.12
CA ASP A 65 -1.17 -9.58 -1.16
C ASP A 65 0.09 -8.79 -1.58
N PRO A 66 1.19 -9.44 -2.02
CA PRO A 66 2.37 -8.76 -2.52
C PRO A 66 2.07 -7.72 -3.61
N ALA A 67 1.09 -7.98 -4.48
CA ALA A 67 0.68 -7.08 -5.55
C ALA A 67 0.19 -5.71 -5.02
N VAL A 68 -0.36 -5.67 -3.80
CA VAL A 68 -0.73 -4.41 -3.12
C VAL A 68 0.51 -3.60 -2.80
N LEU A 69 1.54 -4.23 -2.23
CA LEU A 69 2.81 -3.57 -1.90
C LEU A 69 3.55 -3.08 -3.16
N CYS A 70 3.37 -3.78 -4.27
CA CYS A 70 3.91 -3.39 -5.57
C CYS A 70 3.13 -2.26 -6.24
N GLY A 71 1.96 -1.88 -5.71
CA GLY A 71 1.05 -0.91 -6.34
C GLY A 71 0.39 -1.43 -7.61
N GLN A 72 0.36 -2.75 -7.82
CA GLN A 72 -0.32 -3.39 -8.96
C GLN A 72 -1.83 -3.49 -8.75
N VAL A 73 -2.27 -3.48 -7.49
CA VAL A 73 -3.67 -3.39 -7.10
C VAL A 73 -3.86 -2.23 -6.13
N PRO A 74 -5.02 -1.55 -6.16
CA PRO A 74 -5.27 -0.43 -5.27
C PRO A 74 -5.24 -0.84 -3.81
N VAL A 75 -4.50 -0.07 -3.02
CA VAL A 75 -4.34 -0.32 -1.58
C VAL A 75 -5.52 0.15 -0.73
N ILE A 76 -6.48 0.88 -1.32
CA ILE A 76 -7.64 1.46 -0.63
C ILE A 76 -8.40 0.41 0.18
N ARG A 77 -8.74 -0.72 -0.43
CA ARG A 77 -9.48 -1.81 0.22
C ARG A 77 -8.70 -2.42 1.39
N THR A 78 -7.39 -2.61 1.22
CA THR A 78 -6.50 -3.15 2.25
C THR A 78 -6.40 -2.23 3.45
N LEU A 79 -6.26 -0.92 3.23
CA LEU A 79 -6.22 0.06 4.33
C LEU A 79 -7.58 0.16 5.02
N ARG A 80 -8.68 0.19 4.24
CA ARG A 80 -10.04 0.25 4.78
C ARG A 80 -10.36 -0.93 5.69
N THR A 81 -10.07 -2.14 5.22
CA THR A 81 -10.34 -3.39 5.97
C THR A 81 -9.48 -3.49 7.22
N ALA A 82 -8.21 -3.09 7.16
CA ALA A 82 -7.34 -3.04 8.34
C ALA A 82 -7.79 -2.01 9.40
N LEU A 83 -8.56 -0.99 9.02
CA LEU A 83 -9.21 -0.04 9.94
C LEU A 83 -10.62 -0.47 10.39
N ASN A 84 -11.10 -1.65 9.99
CA ASN A 84 -12.48 -2.12 10.22
C ASN A 84 -13.55 -1.11 9.74
N LEU A 85 -13.27 -0.39 8.64
CA LEU A 85 -14.22 0.55 8.04
C LEU A 85 -15.11 -0.17 7.00
N SER A 86 -16.42 0.09 7.06
CA SER A 86 -17.32 -0.29 5.97
C SER A 86 -17.05 0.59 4.75
N ALA A 87 -17.25 0.04 3.56
CA ALA A 87 -17.09 0.83 2.34
C ALA A 87 -18.16 1.94 2.23
N ASP A 88 -19.35 1.76 2.81
CA ASP A 88 -20.37 2.82 2.87
C ASP A 88 -19.90 4.00 3.73
N LYS A 89 -19.29 3.70 4.88
CA LYS A 89 -18.72 4.72 5.76
C LYS A 89 -17.56 5.45 5.08
N LEU A 90 -16.66 4.72 4.43
CA LEU A 90 -15.56 5.35 3.71
C LEU A 90 -16.07 6.23 2.56
N ALA A 91 -17.03 5.74 1.76
CA ALA A 91 -17.60 6.47 0.64
C ALA A 91 -18.28 7.76 1.10
N HIS A 92 -19.07 7.68 2.18
CA HIS A 92 -19.68 8.83 2.81
C HIS A 92 -18.63 9.83 3.34
N ASP A 93 -17.61 9.37 4.06
CA ASP A 93 -16.58 10.22 4.66
C ASP A 93 -15.73 10.95 3.61
N ILE A 94 -15.51 10.34 2.44
CA ILE A 94 -14.79 10.98 1.33
C ILE A 94 -15.73 11.68 0.33
N GLY A 95 -17.04 11.59 0.53
CA GLY A 95 -18.06 12.23 -0.31
C GLY A 95 -18.15 11.68 -1.74
N VAL A 96 -18.05 10.36 -1.90
CA VAL A 96 -18.25 9.66 -3.19
C VAL A 96 -19.37 8.64 -3.08
N SER A 97 -19.90 8.19 -4.21
CA SER A 97 -20.88 7.09 -4.23
C SER A 97 -20.23 5.74 -3.90
N ARG A 98 -21.04 4.79 -3.45
CA ARG A 98 -20.56 3.43 -3.17
C ARG A 98 -19.97 2.76 -4.42
N ASP A 99 -20.59 2.97 -5.58
CA ASP A 99 -20.11 2.45 -6.86
C ASP A 99 -18.78 3.07 -7.27
N ARG A 100 -18.61 4.38 -7.04
CA ARG A 100 -17.33 5.06 -7.30
C ARG A 100 -16.24 4.50 -6.40
N LEU A 101 -16.52 4.26 -5.13
CA LEU A 101 -15.55 3.62 -4.23
C LEU A 101 -15.21 2.19 -4.70
N ASP A 102 -16.18 1.40 -5.15
CA ASP A 102 -15.91 0.06 -5.69
C ASP A 102 -14.99 0.09 -6.91
N GLN A 103 -15.22 1.04 -7.84
CA GLN A 103 -14.34 1.26 -8.98
C GLN A 103 -12.92 1.62 -8.55
N LEU A 104 -12.76 2.49 -7.55
CA LEU A 104 -11.45 2.86 -6.99
C LEU A 104 -10.77 1.66 -6.31
N GLU A 105 -11.50 0.85 -5.54
CA GLU A 105 -10.96 -0.34 -4.87
C GLU A 105 -10.52 -1.43 -5.84
N ARG A 106 -11.17 -1.51 -7.00
CA ARG A 106 -10.88 -2.48 -8.06
C ARG A 106 -9.86 -1.99 -9.09
N GLY A 107 -9.49 -0.71 -9.03
CA GLY A 107 -8.54 -0.10 -9.96
C GLY A 107 -9.16 0.15 -11.33
N LEU A 108 -10.49 0.19 -11.40
CA LEU A 108 -11.25 0.56 -12.59
C LEU A 108 -11.30 2.08 -12.79
N ALA A 109 -10.97 2.84 -11.74
CA ALA A 109 -10.87 4.28 -11.77
C ALA A 109 -9.70 4.77 -10.91
N GLU A 110 -9.12 5.89 -11.33
CA GLU A 110 -8.15 6.64 -10.53
C GLU A 110 -8.86 7.69 -9.66
N PRO A 111 -8.42 7.89 -8.40
CA PRO A 111 -8.94 8.94 -7.55
C PRO A 111 -8.46 10.32 -8.02
N THR A 112 -9.38 11.27 -8.06
CA THR A 112 -9.08 12.69 -8.27
C THR A 112 -8.21 13.24 -7.12
N ALA A 113 -7.53 14.36 -7.35
CA ALA A 113 -6.71 15.00 -6.31
C ALA A 113 -7.50 15.29 -5.01
N LEU A 114 -8.80 15.60 -5.11
CA LEU A 114 -9.67 15.79 -3.96
C LEU A 114 -9.97 14.48 -3.25
N GLU A 115 -10.36 13.43 -3.99
CA GLU A 115 -10.61 12.08 -3.45
C GLU A 115 -9.35 11.53 -2.76
N THR A 116 -8.18 11.66 -3.39
CA THR A 116 -6.88 11.25 -2.82
C THR A 116 -6.58 11.94 -1.50
N ARG A 117 -6.78 13.27 -1.41
CA ARG A 117 -6.58 14.01 -0.15
C ARG A 117 -7.56 13.56 0.93
N ARG A 118 -8.82 13.29 0.57
CA ARG A 118 -9.83 12.80 1.51
C ARG A 118 -9.53 11.38 1.99
N LEU A 119 -9.14 10.49 1.09
CA LEU A 119 -8.68 9.13 1.38
C LEU A 119 -7.46 9.13 2.31
N ALA A 120 -6.42 9.88 1.97
CA ALA A 120 -5.20 10.01 2.77
C ALA A 120 -5.51 10.43 4.21
N ARG A 121 -6.29 11.50 4.37
CA ARG A 121 -6.71 11.99 5.69
C ARG A 121 -7.58 10.98 6.44
N ARG A 122 -8.51 10.31 5.76
CA ARG A 122 -9.43 9.37 6.42
C ARG A 122 -8.74 8.07 6.85
N LEU A 123 -7.82 7.58 6.02
CA LEU A 123 -7.07 6.36 6.23
C LEU A 123 -5.80 6.59 7.09
N GLY A 124 -5.43 7.85 7.36
CA GLY A 124 -4.25 8.20 8.15
C GLY A 124 -2.94 7.88 7.45
N VAL A 125 -2.91 7.96 6.12
CA VAL A 125 -1.76 7.63 5.28
C VAL A 125 -1.41 8.82 4.38
N GLU A 126 -0.24 8.81 3.76
CA GLU A 126 0.12 9.84 2.79
C GLU A 126 -0.59 9.69 1.45
N ALA A 127 -0.82 10.82 0.77
CA ALA A 127 -1.42 10.84 -0.56
C ALA A 127 -0.55 10.13 -1.63
N SER A 128 0.78 10.12 -1.44
CA SER A 128 1.77 9.46 -2.30
C SER A 128 1.42 8.00 -2.58
N VAL A 129 0.82 7.32 -1.60
CA VAL A 129 0.36 5.92 -1.65
C VAL A 129 -0.66 5.67 -2.76
N PHE A 130 -1.51 6.66 -3.08
CA PHE A 130 -2.56 6.55 -4.10
C PHE A 130 -2.12 7.08 -5.45
N HIS A 131 -1.01 7.83 -5.51
CA HIS A 131 -0.45 8.25 -6.78
C HIS A 131 0.26 7.06 -7.40
N MET A 132 -0.25 6.57 -8.52
CA MET A 132 0.52 5.73 -9.42
C MET A 132 1.54 6.62 -10.13
N THR A 133 2.60 7.03 -9.43
CA THR A 133 3.70 7.75 -10.07
C THR A 133 4.36 6.78 -11.05
N GLN A 134 4.16 7.04 -12.33
CA GLN A 134 4.88 6.47 -13.44
C GLN A 134 6.37 6.88 -13.32
N LEU A 135 7.11 6.24 -12.41
CA LEU A 135 8.57 6.34 -12.36
C LEU A 135 9.17 5.33 -13.33
N ALA A 136 8.80 5.46 -14.59
CA ALA A 136 9.46 4.81 -15.73
C ALA A 136 10.23 5.79 -16.62
N GLU A 137 10.35 7.08 -16.25
CA GLU A 137 11.08 8.08 -17.05
C GLU A 137 12.31 8.69 -16.36
N GLN A 138 12.85 8.06 -15.32
CA GLN A 138 14.17 8.46 -14.78
C GLN A 138 15.09 7.24 -14.66
N ALA A 139 15.42 6.66 -15.81
CA ALA A 139 16.70 6.01 -16.02
C ALA A 139 17.15 6.44 -17.42
N SER A 140 18.21 7.26 -17.43
CA SER A 140 18.96 7.71 -18.61
C SER A 140 19.32 6.59 -19.58
#